data_AF-A0A520M373-F1
#
_entry.id   AF-A0A520M373-F1
#
_cell.length_a   1.000
_cell.length_b   1.000
_cell.length_c   1.000
_cell.angle_alpha   90.00
_cell.angle_beta   90.00
_cell.angle_gamma   90.00
#
_symmetry.space_group_name_H-M   'P 1'
#
loop_
_entity.id
_entity.type
_entity.pdbx_description
1 polymer ?
#
loop_
_entity_poly.entity_id
_entity_poly.type
_entity_poly.pdbx_seq_one_letter_code
_entity_poly.pdbx_strand_id
1 'polypeptide(L)'
;MIIRQQIRFAVFGSVVLHLLFAFGITTMLAYKRSLPPSNDDFKNALDLGSGFNLSSFSDFTYASREIGEPVHGGSSVGGSVWWKWNAKEECEVELNVDSVDFEDVVGVYRGSMMETLIKVASRKEVESKSLVFFAEPGTLYHFVVASTQPGMEGSVELQMDVRGEEEEELIVLLPEMFIREDQMILKKKKTL
;
A
#
# COMPACT_ATOMS: atom_id res chain seq x y z
N MET A 1 -35.86 -44.41 46.98
CA MET A 1 -36.19 -44.06 45.57
C MET A 1 -35.58 -42.73 45.11
N ILE A 2 -35.50 -41.73 45.98
CA ILE A 2 -34.98 -40.36 45.71
C ILE A 2 -33.52 -40.32 45.24
N ILE A 3 -32.65 -41.17 45.79
CA ILE A 3 -31.20 -41.17 45.50
C ILE A 3 -30.88 -41.57 44.05
N ARG A 4 -31.59 -42.55 43.47
CA ARG A 4 -31.36 -42.98 42.07
C ARG A 4 -31.78 -41.91 41.06
N GLN A 5 -32.80 -41.12 41.38
CA GLN A 5 -33.28 -40.05 40.53
C GLN A 5 -32.31 -38.85 40.56
N GLN A 6 -31.79 -38.50 41.73
CA GLN A 6 -30.78 -37.43 41.87
C GLN A 6 -29.46 -37.78 41.17
N ILE A 7 -28.99 -39.03 41.24
CA ILE A 7 -27.79 -39.48 40.50
C ILE A 7 -28.01 -39.39 38.98
N ARG A 8 -29.19 -39.78 38.48
CA ARG A 8 -29.52 -39.66 37.04
C ARG A 8 -29.54 -38.21 36.57
N PHE A 9 -30.08 -37.28 37.37
CA PHE A 9 -30.05 -35.85 37.06
C PHE A 9 -28.61 -35.28 37.07
N ALA A 10 -27.79 -35.66 38.05
CA ALA A 10 -26.39 -35.21 38.11
C ALA A 10 -25.55 -35.74 36.93
N VAL A 11 -25.73 -37.00 36.55
CA VAL A 11 -25.05 -37.60 35.39
C VAL A 11 -25.52 -36.93 34.09
N PHE A 12 -26.83 -36.70 33.93
CA PHE A 12 -27.35 -36.01 32.76
C PHE A 12 -26.81 -34.58 32.63
N GLY A 13 -26.79 -33.81 33.72
CA GLY A 13 -26.21 -32.47 33.74
C GLY A 13 -24.72 -32.45 33.39
N SER A 14 -23.95 -33.42 33.89
CA SER A 14 -22.52 -33.56 33.56
C SER A 14 -22.31 -33.88 32.07
N VAL A 15 -23.08 -34.82 31.50
CA VAL A 15 -22.98 -35.18 30.07
C VAL A 15 -23.36 -33.98 29.18
N VAL A 16 -24.42 -33.26 29.53
CA VAL A 16 -24.82 -32.04 28.80
C VAL A 16 -23.71 -30.98 28.87
N LEU A 17 -23.09 -30.77 30.03
CA LEU A 17 -21.99 -29.81 30.18
C LEU A 17 -20.77 -30.19 29.34
N HIS A 18 -20.38 -31.47 29.31
CA HIS A 18 -19.28 -31.94 28.47
C HIS A 18 -19.61 -31.82 26.99
N LEU A 19 -20.85 -32.06 26.57
CA LEU A 19 -21.29 -31.88 25.19
C LEU A 19 -21.29 -30.40 24.79
N LEU A 20 -21.72 -29.50 25.66
CA LEU A 20 -21.67 -28.05 25.43
C LEU A 20 -20.23 -27.54 25.36
N PHE A 21 -19.33 -28.05 26.21
CA PHE A 21 -17.91 -27.71 26.16
C PHE A 21 -17.23 -28.28 24.92
N ALA A 22 -17.52 -29.52 24.53
CA ALA A 22 -17.01 -30.13 23.31
C ALA A 22 -17.53 -29.41 22.06
N PHE A 23 -18.80 -29.02 22.03
CA PHE A 23 -19.38 -28.21 20.95
C PHE A 23 -18.77 -26.80 20.92
N GLY A 24 -18.58 -26.16 22.07
CA GLY A 24 -17.91 -24.87 22.18
C GLY A 24 -16.46 -24.91 21.71
N ILE A 25 -15.69 -25.93 22.10
CA ILE A 25 -14.31 -26.12 21.65
C ILE A 25 -14.24 -26.44 20.16
N THR A 26 -15.11 -27.30 19.64
CA THR A 26 -15.10 -27.66 18.21
C THR A 26 -15.50 -26.48 17.32
N THR A 27 -16.51 -25.70 17.72
CA THR A 27 -16.87 -24.45 17.03
C THR A 27 -15.76 -23.40 17.12
N MET A 28 -15.11 -23.25 18.28
CA MET A 28 -13.98 -22.34 18.46
C MET A 28 -12.72 -22.75 17.66
N LEU A 29 -12.42 -24.05 17.56
CA LEU A 29 -11.35 -24.59 16.70
C LEU A 29 -11.70 -24.46 15.20
N ALA A 30 -12.97 -24.63 14.83
CA ALA A 30 -13.43 -24.49 13.46
C ALA A 30 -13.51 -23.02 12.98
N TYR A 31 -13.56 -22.05 13.90
CA TYR A 31 -13.69 -20.63 13.58
C TYR A 31 -12.36 -19.92 13.29
N LYS A 32 -11.21 -20.59 13.44
CA LYS A 32 -9.91 -20.00 13.10
C LYS A 32 -9.65 -20.01 11.59
N ARG A 33 -10.52 -19.37 10.80
CA ARG A 33 -10.19 -18.94 9.44
C ARG A 33 -9.23 -17.75 9.55
N SER A 34 -8.13 -17.77 8.79
CA SER A 34 -7.37 -16.54 8.60
C SER A 34 -8.25 -15.55 7.86
N LEU A 35 -8.20 -14.28 8.27
CA LEU A 35 -8.90 -13.21 7.57
C LEU A 35 -8.11 -12.85 6.30
N PRO A 36 -8.77 -12.31 5.27
CA PRO A 36 -8.06 -11.69 4.15
C PRO A 36 -7.13 -10.58 4.67
N PRO A 37 -6.12 -10.17 3.89
CA PRO A 37 -5.21 -9.11 4.26
C PRO A 37 -5.97 -7.79 4.52
N SER A 38 -5.40 -6.92 5.36
CA SER A 38 -6.06 -5.67 5.73
C SER A 38 -6.29 -4.71 4.55
N ASN A 39 -5.55 -4.91 3.46
CA ASN A 39 -5.64 -4.12 2.24
C ASN A 39 -6.22 -4.92 1.06
N ASP A 40 -7.03 -5.94 1.35
CA ASP A 40 -7.79 -6.73 0.36
C ASP A 40 -8.75 -5.84 -0.45
N ASP A 41 -9.50 -4.99 0.24
CA ASP A 41 -10.45 -4.09 -0.40
C ASP A 41 -9.79 -2.76 -0.80
N PHE A 42 -10.12 -2.22 -1.97
CA PHE A 42 -9.76 -0.89 -2.48
C PHE A 42 -10.04 0.23 -1.47
N LYS A 43 -11.17 0.18 -0.78
CA LYS A 43 -11.50 1.18 0.24
C LYS A 43 -10.52 1.14 1.42
N ASN A 44 -9.96 -0.03 1.70
CA ASN A 44 -8.99 -0.30 2.75
C ASN A 44 -7.55 -0.30 2.22
N ALA A 45 -7.31 0.19 1.00
CA ALA A 45 -5.98 0.29 0.41
C ALA A 45 -4.97 0.90 1.40
N LEU A 46 -3.85 0.20 1.58
CA LEU A 46 -2.82 0.57 2.54
C LEU A 46 -2.19 1.90 2.14
N ASP A 47 -2.20 2.86 3.06
CA ASP A 47 -1.68 4.21 2.83
C ASP A 47 -0.15 4.24 2.93
N LEU A 48 0.51 4.50 1.81
CA LEU A 48 1.96 4.68 1.74
C LEU A 48 2.37 6.14 2.02
N GLY A 49 1.42 7.05 2.20
CA GLY A 49 1.66 8.47 2.44
C GLY A 49 2.10 9.18 1.17
N SER A 50 3.22 9.91 1.24
CA SER A 50 3.76 10.72 0.15
C SER A 50 5.29 10.78 0.14
N GLY A 51 5.95 9.72 0.64
CA GLY A 51 7.42 9.63 0.65
C GLY A 51 7.98 9.24 -0.71
N PHE A 52 9.32 9.26 -0.81
CA PHE A 52 10.03 9.04 -2.07
C PHE A 52 10.62 7.64 -2.24
N ASN A 53 10.96 6.96 -1.15
CA ASN A 53 11.51 5.61 -1.16
C ASN A 53 10.71 4.77 -0.16
N LEU A 54 9.83 3.91 -0.67
CA LEU A 54 8.85 3.19 0.13
C LEU A 54 8.98 1.69 -0.12
N SER A 55 8.88 0.90 0.94
CA SER A 55 8.70 -0.56 0.87
C SER A 55 7.51 -0.94 1.73
N SER A 56 6.71 -1.88 1.24
CA SER A 56 5.52 -2.37 1.91
C SER A 56 5.34 -3.86 1.67
N PHE A 57 5.16 -4.60 2.75
CA PHE A 57 4.82 -6.01 2.73
C PHE A 57 3.31 -6.18 2.88
N SER A 58 2.72 -7.10 2.10
CA SER A 58 1.38 -7.61 2.35
C SER A 58 1.33 -9.14 2.28
N ASP A 59 0.53 -9.72 3.17
CA ASP A 59 0.08 -11.11 3.03
C ASP A 59 -0.91 -11.18 1.88
N PHE A 60 -0.94 -12.30 1.17
CA PHE A 60 -1.91 -12.57 0.10
C PHE A 60 -2.85 -13.73 0.46
N THR A 61 -2.68 -14.32 1.63
CA THR A 61 -3.52 -15.43 2.10
C THR A 61 -4.99 -14.99 2.20
N TYR A 62 -5.88 -15.73 1.52
CA TYR A 62 -7.30 -15.41 1.38
C TYR A 62 -7.62 -14.07 0.70
N ALA A 63 -6.68 -13.48 -0.04
CA ALA A 63 -6.97 -12.31 -0.84
C ALA A 63 -8.14 -12.58 -1.81
N SER A 64 -9.07 -11.63 -1.90
CA SER A 64 -10.31 -11.74 -2.61
C SER A 64 -10.41 -10.69 -3.70
N ARG A 65 -11.42 -10.84 -4.56
CA ARG A 65 -11.71 -9.89 -5.63
C ARG A 65 -13.04 -9.23 -5.35
N GLU A 66 -13.02 -7.92 -5.18
CA GLU A 66 -14.21 -7.13 -4.99
C GLU A 66 -15.06 -7.08 -6.27
N ILE A 67 -16.37 -7.05 -6.07
CA ILE A 67 -17.32 -6.86 -7.17
C ILE A 67 -17.13 -5.45 -7.72
N GLY A 68 -16.87 -5.34 -9.03
CA GLY A 68 -16.67 -4.06 -9.71
C GLY A 68 -15.21 -3.64 -9.85
N GLU A 69 -14.24 -4.43 -9.35
CA GLU A 69 -12.83 -4.18 -9.63
C GLU A 69 -12.55 -4.11 -11.14
N PRO A 70 -11.67 -3.19 -11.59
CA PRO A 70 -11.16 -3.17 -12.95
C PRO A 70 -10.47 -4.49 -13.34
N VAL A 71 -10.27 -4.69 -14.63
CA VAL A 71 -9.40 -5.77 -15.15
C VAL A 71 -7.94 -5.32 -15.00
N HIS A 72 -7.15 -6.06 -14.23
CA HIS A 72 -5.76 -5.74 -13.90
C HIS A 72 -4.81 -6.48 -14.86
N GLY A 73 -3.96 -5.77 -15.61
CA GLY A 73 -3.03 -6.41 -16.54
C GLY A 73 -3.68 -7.35 -17.58
N GLY A 74 -5.00 -7.27 -17.79
CA GLY A 74 -5.75 -8.20 -18.63
C GLY A 74 -6.34 -9.42 -17.89
N SER A 75 -6.08 -9.58 -16.59
CA SER A 75 -6.73 -10.54 -15.71
C SER A 75 -7.94 -9.92 -15.01
N SER A 76 -9.06 -10.63 -15.01
CA SER A 76 -10.26 -10.32 -14.23
C SER A 76 -10.57 -11.39 -13.19
N VAL A 77 -9.58 -12.24 -12.91
CA VAL A 77 -9.65 -13.38 -12.00
C VAL A 77 -8.54 -13.25 -10.96
N GLY A 78 -8.65 -13.98 -9.85
CA GLY A 78 -7.70 -13.89 -8.74
C GLY A 78 -8.01 -12.76 -7.76
N GLY A 79 -7.55 -12.92 -6.53
CA GLY A 79 -7.66 -11.88 -5.50
C GLY A 79 -6.75 -10.69 -5.79
N SER A 80 -6.95 -9.59 -5.07
CA SER A 80 -6.16 -8.37 -5.20
C SER A 80 -5.80 -7.77 -3.84
N VAL A 81 -4.69 -7.05 -3.79
CA VAL A 81 -4.33 -6.22 -2.64
C VAL A 81 -3.97 -4.82 -3.12
N TRP A 82 -4.36 -3.82 -2.33
CA TRP A 82 -4.34 -2.42 -2.74
C TRP A 82 -3.45 -1.55 -1.85
N TRP A 83 -2.81 -0.58 -2.49
CA TRP A 83 -2.12 0.53 -1.83
C TRP A 83 -2.60 1.84 -2.39
N LYS A 84 -2.40 2.91 -1.63
CA LYS A 84 -2.65 4.27 -2.08
C LYS A 84 -1.49 5.18 -1.71
N TRP A 85 -1.22 6.17 -2.56
CA TRP A 85 -0.12 7.11 -2.39
C TRP A 85 -0.48 8.45 -3.01
N ASN A 86 -0.06 9.54 -2.36
CA ASN A 86 -0.31 10.91 -2.83
C ASN A 86 0.97 11.50 -3.42
N ALA A 87 0.93 11.81 -4.72
CA ALA A 87 1.97 12.59 -5.36
C ALA A 87 1.92 14.04 -4.84
N LYS A 88 3.04 14.56 -4.33
CA LYS A 88 3.13 15.97 -3.91
C LYS A 88 3.46 16.89 -5.07
N GLU A 89 4.36 16.43 -5.93
CA GLU A 89 4.91 17.13 -7.06
C GLU A 89 4.81 16.25 -8.30
N GLU A 90 5.16 16.81 -9.46
CA GLU A 90 5.37 16.01 -10.66
C GLU A 90 6.63 15.17 -10.49
N CYS A 91 6.53 13.86 -10.74
CA CYS A 91 7.64 12.95 -10.54
C CYS A 91 7.52 11.69 -11.39
N GLU A 92 8.65 11.09 -11.72
CA GLU A 92 8.71 9.72 -12.23
C GLU A 92 8.65 8.73 -11.05
N VAL A 93 7.83 7.70 -11.17
CA VAL A 93 7.69 6.64 -10.16
C VAL A 93 8.09 5.31 -10.78
N GLU A 94 9.04 4.63 -10.16
CA GLU A 94 9.44 3.27 -10.47
C GLU A 94 8.89 2.32 -9.40
N LEU A 95 8.03 1.39 -9.84
CA LEU A 95 7.39 0.41 -8.98
C LEU A 95 7.98 -0.98 -9.25
N ASN A 96 8.56 -1.58 -8.21
CA ASN A 96 9.02 -2.96 -8.20
C ASN A 96 8.09 -3.78 -7.30
N VAL A 97 7.69 -4.95 -7.77
CA VAL A 97 6.78 -5.84 -7.04
C VAL A 97 7.35 -7.24 -7.14
N ASP A 98 7.62 -7.82 -5.98
CA ASP A 98 8.08 -9.19 -5.80
C ASP A 98 6.96 -9.99 -5.13
N SER A 99 6.37 -10.91 -5.88
CA SER A 99 5.33 -11.83 -5.40
C SER A 99 5.93 -13.21 -5.14
N VAL A 100 5.51 -13.84 -4.05
CA VAL A 100 5.96 -15.17 -3.65
C VAL A 100 4.79 -16.15 -3.82
N ASP A 101 5.06 -17.31 -4.42
CA ASP A 101 4.13 -18.44 -4.61
C ASP A 101 2.99 -18.25 -5.62
N PHE A 102 2.92 -17.12 -6.33
CA PHE A 102 1.95 -16.91 -7.42
C PHE A 102 2.44 -15.97 -8.52
N GLU A 103 1.80 -16.06 -9.68
CA GLU A 103 2.00 -15.11 -10.79
C GLU A 103 1.12 -13.88 -10.60
N ASP A 104 1.74 -12.70 -10.57
CA ASP A 104 1.06 -11.43 -10.39
C ASP A 104 0.89 -10.61 -11.67
N VAL A 105 -0.10 -9.72 -11.60
CA VAL A 105 -0.26 -8.56 -12.47
C VAL A 105 -0.33 -7.31 -11.61
N VAL A 106 0.21 -6.21 -12.13
CA VAL A 106 0.26 -4.93 -11.41
C VAL A 106 -0.53 -3.88 -12.17
N GLY A 107 -1.33 -3.09 -11.45
CA GLY A 107 -2.07 -1.96 -12.00
C GLY A 107 -1.80 -0.68 -11.23
N VAL A 108 -1.75 0.44 -11.95
CA VAL A 108 -1.68 1.79 -11.39
C VAL A 108 -2.90 2.55 -11.88
N TYR A 109 -3.65 3.11 -10.94
CA TYR A 109 -4.86 3.87 -11.19
C TYR A 109 -4.82 5.21 -10.48
N ARG A 110 -5.60 6.17 -10.97
CA ARG A 110 -5.90 7.42 -10.27
C ARG A 110 -7.41 7.62 -10.14
N GLY A 111 -7.79 8.41 -9.15
CA GLY A 111 -9.20 8.65 -8.77
C GLY A 111 -9.49 8.12 -7.37
N SER A 112 -10.69 8.38 -6.87
CA SER A 112 -11.06 8.10 -5.47
C SER A 112 -12.17 7.06 -5.31
N MET A 113 -12.74 6.56 -6.42
CA MET A 113 -13.83 5.59 -6.44
C MET A 113 -13.52 4.47 -7.43
N MET A 114 -13.75 3.21 -7.02
CA MET A 114 -13.48 2.01 -7.83
C MET A 114 -14.10 2.10 -9.23
N GLU A 115 -15.36 2.51 -9.31
CA GLU A 115 -16.15 2.58 -10.55
C GLU A 115 -15.62 3.62 -11.55
N THR A 116 -14.85 4.60 -11.08
CA THR A 116 -14.34 5.71 -11.89
C THR A 116 -12.82 5.73 -11.95
N LEU A 117 -12.15 4.65 -11.56
CA LEU A 117 -10.70 4.57 -11.64
C LEU A 117 -10.21 4.72 -13.07
N ILE A 118 -9.26 5.63 -13.26
CA ILE A 118 -8.59 5.83 -14.54
C ILE A 118 -7.28 5.07 -14.49
N LYS A 119 -7.11 4.09 -15.39
CA LYS A 119 -5.85 3.34 -15.51
C LYS A 119 -4.75 4.27 -16.03
N VAL A 120 -3.63 4.27 -15.33
CA VAL A 120 -2.42 5.03 -15.66
C VAL A 120 -1.38 4.11 -16.30
N ALA A 121 -1.10 2.99 -15.65
CA ALA A 121 -0.12 2.00 -16.12
C ALA A 121 -0.52 0.59 -15.68
N SER A 122 0.04 -0.44 -16.32
CA SER A 122 -0.15 -1.83 -15.91
C SER A 122 0.95 -2.75 -16.41
N ARG A 123 1.36 -3.72 -15.60
CA ARG A 123 2.26 -4.82 -15.96
C ARG A 123 1.46 -6.12 -16.08
N LYS A 124 1.59 -6.80 -17.23
CA LYS A 124 0.95 -8.09 -17.50
C LYS A 124 1.91 -9.28 -17.35
N GLU A 125 3.17 -9.11 -17.74
CA GLU A 125 4.17 -10.17 -17.75
C GLU A 125 5.22 -9.91 -16.67
N VAL A 126 5.47 -10.93 -15.83
CA VAL A 126 6.41 -10.88 -14.70
C VAL A 126 7.86 -10.61 -15.14
N GLU A 127 8.21 -10.93 -16.40
CA GLU A 127 9.55 -10.66 -16.95
C GLU A 127 9.90 -9.16 -17.04
N SER A 128 8.89 -8.28 -16.98
CA SER A 128 9.10 -6.84 -16.82
C SER A 128 9.40 -6.51 -15.36
N LYS A 129 10.68 -6.35 -15.03
CA LYS A 129 11.15 -6.13 -13.64
C LYS A 129 10.46 -4.99 -12.91
N SER A 130 10.30 -3.83 -13.56
CA SER A 130 9.70 -2.64 -12.96
C SER A 130 8.60 -2.03 -13.84
N LEU A 131 7.64 -1.35 -13.20
CA LEU A 131 6.59 -0.56 -13.84
C LEU A 131 6.86 0.93 -13.57
N VAL A 132 7.11 1.69 -14.63
CA VAL A 132 7.41 3.13 -14.54
C VAL A 132 6.24 3.96 -15.06
N PHE A 133 5.90 5.04 -14.36
CA PHE A 133 4.91 6.02 -14.78
C PHE A 133 5.22 7.43 -14.26
N PHE A 134 4.65 8.46 -14.90
CA PHE A 134 4.74 9.85 -14.43
C PHE A 134 3.50 10.21 -13.60
N ALA A 135 3.73 10.74 -12.40
CA ALA A 135 2.69 11.17 -11.49
C ALA A 135 2.46 12.67 -11.56
N GLU A 136 1.19 13.09 -11.52
CA GLU A 136 0.78 14.49 -11.50
C GLU A 136 0.73 15.03 -10.05
N PRO A 137 1.10 16.30 -9.83
CA PRO A 137 1.11 16.91 -8.50
C PRO A 137 -0.29 16.89 -7.86
N GLY A 138 -0.35 16.61 -6.56
CA GLY A 138 -1.60 16.60 -5.79
C GLY A 138 -2.56 15.46 -6.12
N THR A 139 -2.12 14.44 -6.87
CA THR A 139 -2.98 13.33 -7.32
C THR A 139 -2.84 12.11 -6.42
N LEU A 140 -3.99 11.52 -6.06
CA LEU A 140 -4.07 10.22 -5.38
C LEU A 140 -3.96 9.09 -6.40
N TYR A 141 -2.97 8.24 -6.21
CA TYR A 141 -2.75 7.01 -6.96
C TYR A 141 -3.12 5.79 -6.12
N HIS A 142 -3.64 4.78 -6.79
CA HIS A 142 -3.90 3.46 -6.26
C HIS A 142 -3.05 2.44 -7.01
N PHE A 143 -2.32 1.62 -6.25
CA PHE A 143 -1.56 0.50 -6.79
C PHE A 143 -2.26 -0.78 -6.41
N VAL A 144 -2.35 -1.71 -7.36
CA VAL A 144 -2.93 -3.03 -7.12
C VAL A 144 -1.97 -4.09 -7.60
N VAL A 145 -1.84 -5.13 -6.78
CA VAL A 145 -1.21 -6.39 -7.16
C VAL A 145 -2.28 -7.46 -7.08
N ALA A 146 -2.50 -8.16 -8.18
CA ALA A 146 -3.52 -9.20 -8.27
C ALA A 146 -2.94 -10.49 -8.84
N SER A 147 -3.51 -11.62 -8.48
CA SER A 147 -3.12 -12.90 -9.07
C SER A 147 -3.78 -13.11 -10.44
N THR A 148 -3.16 -13.89 -11.31
CA THR A 148 -3.80 -14.38 -12.54
C THR A 148 -4.68 -15.61 -12.30
N GLN A 149 -4.75 -16.13 -11.06
CA GLN A 149 -5.47 -17.36 -10.71
C GLN A 149 -6.29 -17.19 -9.41
N PRO A 150 -7.46 -17.85 -9.27
CA PRO A 150 -8.28 -17.76 -8.06
C PRO A 150 -7.69 -18.56 -6.90
N GLY A 151 -7.83 -18.02 -5.68
CA GLY A 151 -7.48 -18.74 -4.44
C GLY A 151 -5.98 -18.94 -4.23
N MET A 152 -5.15 -18.14 -4.89
CA MET A 152 -3.72 -18.11 -4.63
C MET A 152 -3.45 -17.53 -3.24
N GLU A 153 -2.41 -18.05 -2.60
CA GLU A 153 -1.88 -17.59 -1.33
C GLU A 153 -0.40 -17.28 -1.53
N GLY A 154 0.20 -16.57 -0.57
CA GLY A 154 1.58 -16.13 -0.66
C GLY A 154 1.76 -14.74 -0.05
N SER A 155 2.71 -13.98 -0.57
CA SER A 155 2.97 -12.63 -0.12
C SER A 155 3.43 -11.73 -1.25
N VAL A 156 3.36 -10.42 -0.99
CA VAL A 156 3.79 -9.37 -1.91
C VAL A 156 4.69 -8.41 -1.16
N GLU A 157 5.87 -8.13 -1.72
CA GLU A 157 6.67 -6.96 -1.38
C GLU A 157 6.58 -5.94 -2.50
N LEU A 158 6.08 -4.75 -2.18
CA LEU A 158 5.99 -3.61 -3.07
C LEU A 158 7.06 -2.60 -2.68
N GLN A 159 7.91 -2.23 -3.64
CA GLN A 159 8.95 -1.22 -3.50
C GLN A 159 8.71 -0.11 -4.52
N MET A 160 8.75 1.14 -4.05
CA MET A 160 8.49 2.32 -4.86
C MET A 160 9.61 3.33 -4.69
N ASP A 161 10.23 3.71 -5.80
CA ASP A 161 11.22 4.79 -5.90
C ASP A 161 10.60 5.95 -6.69
N VAL A 162 10.60 7.14 -6.10
CA VAL A 162 10.03 8.36 -6.66
C VAL A 162 11.16 9.33 -6.93
N ARG A 163 11.28 9.72 -8.19
CA ARG A 163 12.29 10.66 -8.68
C ARG A 163 11.57 11.93 -9.13
N GLY A 164 11.69 12.99 -8.33
CA GLY A 164 11.26 14.32 -8.73
C GLY A 164 12.27 14.96 -9.68
N GLU A 165 11.86 16.03 -10.38
CA GLU A 165 12.86 17.00 -10.81
C GLU A 165 13.49 17.56 -9.53
N GLU A 166 14.81 17.43 -9.37
CA GLU A 166 15.53 18.10 -8.30
C GLU A 166 15.08 19.57 -8.35
N GLU A 167 14.47 20.11 -7.28
CA GLU A 167 14.46 21.56 -7.10
C GLU A 167 15.92 21.95 -7.24
N GLU A 168 16.29 22.60 -8.36
CA GLU A 168 17.60 23.23 -8.49
C GLU A 168 17.79 23.97 -7.18
N GLU A 169 18.72 23.46 -6.36
CA GLU A 169 19.03 23.98 -5.05
C GLU A 169 19.09 25.49 -5.22
N LEU A 170 18.16 26.24 -4.62
CA LEU A 170 18.05 27.68 -4.83
C LEU A 170 19.38 28.27 -4.33
N ILE A 171 20.36 28.42 -5.22
CA ILE A 171 21.64 29.05 -4.93
C ILE A 171 21.27 30.50 -4.70
N VAL A 172 21.07 30.86 -3.44
CA VAL A 172 21.02 32.24 -3.01
C VAL A 172 22.42 32.79 -3.26
N LEU A 173 22.64 33.32 -4.45
CA LEU A 173 23.77 34.18 -4.73
C LEU A 173 23.63 35.36 -3.78
N LEU A 174 24.36 35.31 -2.66
CA LEU A 174 24.55 36.50 -1.84
C LEU A 174 25.11 37.57 -2.78
N PRO A 175 24.42 38.69 -3.01
CA PRO A 175 24.99 39.75 -3.82
C PRO A 175 26.24 40.21 -3.09
N GLU A 176 27.38 40.12 -3.77
CA GLU A 176 28.63 40.62 -3.22
C GLU A 176 28.41 42.04 -2.71
N MET A 177 28.68 42.17 -1.43
CA MET A 177 28.47 43.36 -0.62
C MET A 177 29.06 44.58 -1.35
N PHE A 178 28.14 45.46 -1.75
CA PHE A 178 28.38 46.75 -2.37
C PHE A 178 29.32 47.61 -1.51
N ILE A 179 30.64 47.55 -1.75
CA ILE A 179 31.56 48.58 -1.26
C ILE A 179 31.54 49.72 -2.28
N ARG A 180 30.74 50.74 -1.95
CA ARG A 180 30.64 52.01 -2.67
C ARG A 180 32.00 52.71 -2.61
N GLU A 181 32.61 52.98 -3.77
CA GLU A 181 33.70 53.95 -3.90
C GLU A 181 33.20 55.31 -3.40
N ASP A 182 33.85 55.88 -2.38
CA ASP A 182 33.69 57.29 -2.05
C ASP A 182 34.84 58.07 -2.70
N GLN A 183 34.49 58.77 -3.78
CA GLN A 183 35.38 59.66 -4.51
C GLN A 183 35.69 60.91 -3.68
N MET A 184 36.96 61.31 -3.69
CA MET A 184 37.38 62.72 -3.67
C MET A 184 37.05 63.56 -2.41
N ILE A 185 37.95 63.52 -1.40
CA ILE A 185 38.32 64.77 -0.69
C ILE A 185 39.67 65.25 -1.22
N LEU A 186 39.58 66.00 -2.31
CA LEU A 186 40.62 66.87 -2.83
C LEU A 186 40.76 68.10 -1.91
N LYS A 187 41.90 68.28 -1.22
CA LYS A 187 42.73 69.53 -1.18
C LYS A 187 43.53 69.70 0.13
N LYS A 188 44.76 70.20 -0.10
CA LYS A 188 45.77 70.80 0.82
C LYS A 188 46.59 69.77 1.60
N LYS A 189 47.90 69.67 1.40
CA LYS A 189 48.87 70.78 1.42
C LYS A 189 50.14 70.40 0.62
N LYS A 190 50.52 71.27 -0.33
CA LYS A 190 51.95 71.59 -0.62
C LYS A 190 52.60 71.95 0.74
N THR A 191 53.88 71.73 1.03
CA THR A 191 55.07 72.28 0.36
C THR A 191 56.28 71.83 1.19
N LEU A 192 57.43 71.67 0.52
CA LEU A 192 58.82 71.62 1.02
C LEU A 192 59.25 70.35 1.76
#